data_AF-A0A1H4SPT4-F1
#
_entry.id   AF-A0A1H4SPT4-F1
#
_cell.length_a   1.000
_cell.length_b   1.000
_cell.length_c   1.000
_cell.angle_alpha   90.00
_cell.angle_beta   90.00
_cell.angle_gamma   90.00
#
_symmetry.space_group_name_H-M   'P 1'
#
loop_
_entity.id
_entity.type
_entity.pdbx_description
1 polymer ?
#
loop_
_entity_poly.entity_id
_entity_poly.type
_entity_poly.pdbx_seq_one_letter_code
_entity_poly.pdbx_strand_id
1 'polypeptide(L)'
;MALDRARAASSPVALDWDASLLHNIGMVHADAGDHEAALVAFEEALEARMRIGDPARTRVARWMVGWTLRLLGETERARDIQRALKDELDAIGEVDPYVDEELALLGG
;
A
#
# COMPACT_ATOMS: atom_id res chain seq x y z
N MET A 1 3.07 17.95 -19.93
CA MET A 1 2.42 18.76 -18.86
C MET A 1 0.91 18.49 -18.79
N ALA A 2 0.51 17.27 -18.44
CA ALA A 2 -0.90 16.91 -18.17
C ALA A 2 -1.10 16.47 -16.71
N LEU A 3 -0.04 16.01 -16.03
CA LEU A 3 -0.07 15.55 -14.64
C LEU A 3 -0.20 16.70 -13.63
N ASP A 4 0.35 17.89 -13.94
CA ASP A 4 0.33 19.04 -13.03
C ASP A 4 -1.03 19.72 -12.89
N ARG A 5 -1.94 19.57 -13.86
CA ARG A 5 -3.30 20.15 -13.77
C ARG A 5 -4.29 19.28 -13.00
N ALA A 6 -4.04 17.97 -12.89
CA ALA A 6 -4.89 17.09 -12.09
C ALA A 6 -4.71 17.33 -10.58
N ARG A 7 -3.50 17.72 -10.15
CA ARG A 7 -3.18 17.99 -8.73
C ARG A 7 -3.81 19.28 -8.18
N ALA A 8 -4.33 20.17 -9.03
CA ALA A 8 -4.92 21.45 -8.65
C ALA A 8 -6.46 21.45 -8.57
N ALA A 9 -7.12 20.35 -8.96
CA ALA A 9 -8.58 20.23 -8.92
C ALA A 9 -9.02 19.69 -7.56
N SER A 10 -9.01 20.56 -6.57
CA SER A 10 -9.41 20.32 -5.18
C SER A 10 -10.89 19.91 -5.06
N SER A 11 -11.21 18.65 -5.35
CA SER A 11 -12.42 17.99 -4.89
C SER A 11 -12.00 16.72 -4.14
N PRO A 12 -12.37 16.54 -2.86
CA PRO A 12 -12.07 15.32 -2.11
C PRO A 12 -12.51 14.05 -2.84
N VAL A 13 -13.55 14.13 -3.65
CA VAL A 13 -14.01 13.03 -4.50
C VAL A 13 -13.01 12.75 -5.62
N ALA A 14 -12.48 13.74 -6.33
CA ALA A 14 -11.49 13.51 -7.39
C ALA A 14 -10.17 12.92 -6.86
N LEU A 15 -9.84 13.23 -5.60
CA LEU A 15 -8.67 12.69 -4.90
C LEU A 15 -8.85 11.26 -4.40
N ASP A 16 -10.04 10.66 -4.44
CA ASP A 16 -10.27 9.29 -3.95
C ASP A 16 -10.24 8.24 -5.09
N TRP A 17 -10.52 8.69 -6.31
CA TRP A 17 -10.57 7.81 -7.48
C TRP A 17 -9.16 7.44 -7.95
N ASP A 18 -8.18 8.33 -7.82
CA ASP A 18 -6.78 8.02 -8.18
C ASP A 18 -6.24 6.88 -7.29
N ALA A 19 -6.41 6.96 -5.97
CA ALA A 19 -5.92 5.96 -5.04
C ALA A 19 -6.60 4.59 -5.22
N SER A 20 -7.91 4.58 -5.49
CA SER A 20 -8.65 3.34 -5.74
C SER A 20 -8.28 2.72 -7.09
N LEU A 21 -8.09 3.55 -8.12
CA LEU A 21 -7.66 3.10 -9.44
C LEU A 21 -6.24 2.53 -9.38
N LEU A 22 -5.30 3.21 -8.72
CA LEU A 22 -3.92 2.76 -8.54
C LEU A 22 -3.85 1.43 -7.81
N HIS A 23 -4.65 1.25 -6.76
CA HIS A 23 -4.76 -0.03 -6.07
C HIS A 23 -5.22 -1.16 -7.02
N ASN A 24 -6.25 -0.90 -7.83
CA ASN A 24 -6.75 -1.89 -8.79
C ASN A 24 -5.71 -2.20 -9.89
N ILE A 25 -4.96 -1.20 -10.36
CA ILE A 25 -3.85 -1.40 -11.30
C ILE A 25 -2.77 -2.29 -10.67
N GLY A 26 -2.40 -2.03 -9.41
CA GLY A 26 -1.45 -2.85 -8.68
C GLY A 26 -1.91 -4.31 -8.58
N MET A 27 -3.19 -4.55 -8.28
CA MET A 27 -3.77 -5.89 -8.27
C MET A 27 -3.67 -6.58 -9.63
N VAL A 28 -4.02 -5.88 -10.72
CA VAL A 28 -3.92 -6.43 -12.09
C VAL A 28 -2.50 -6.84 -12.44
N HIS A 29 -1.50 -6.02 -12.10
CA HIS A 29 -0.10 -6.37 -12.33
C HIS A 29 0.36 -7.53 -11.44
N ALA A 30 -0.05 -7.56 -10.17
CA ALA A 30 0.29 -8.64 -9.26
C ALA A 30 -0.29 -9.99 -9.72
N ASP A 31 -1.54 -10.00 -10.17
CA ASP A 31 -2.21 -11.18 -10.73
C ASP A 31 -1.54 -11.65 -12.03
N ALA A 32 -0.94 -10.73 -12.80
CA ALA A 32 -0.16 -11.04 -14.00
C ALA A 32 1.28 -11.50 -13.71
N GLY A 33 1.73 -11.47 -12.45
CA GLY A 33 3.10 -11.79 -12.05
C GLY A 33 4.11 -10.66 -12.27
N ASP A 34 3.66 -9.48 -12.68
CA ASP A 34 4.49 -8.28 -12.88
C ASP A 34 4.58 -7.52 -11.56
N HIS A 35 5.35 -8.08 -10.62
CA HIS A 35 5.41 -7.60 -9.24
C HIS A 35 6.10 -6.23 -9.13
N GLU A 36 7.02 -5.90 -10.03
CA GLU A 36 7.67 -4.60 -10.10
C GLU A 36 6.67 -3.49 -10.46
N ALA A 37 5.84 -3.70 -11.49
CA ALA A 37 4.80 -2.74 -11.84
C ALA A 37 3.70 -2.66 -10.76
N ALA A 38 3.38 -3.79 -10.12
CA ALA A 38 2.46 -3.82 -8.99
C ALA A 38 2.95 -2.95 -7.82
N LEU A 39 4.25 -3.07 -7.49
CA LEU A 39 4.86 -2.31 -6.41
C LEU A 39 4.74 -0.80 -6.64
N VAL A 40 5.09 -0.34 -7.85
CA VAL A 40 4.97 1.08 -8.22
C VAL A 40 3.53 1.58 -8.04
N ALA A 41 2.54 0.83 -8.54
CA ALA A 41 1.15 1.23 -8.42
C ALA A 41 0.65 1.26 -6.96
N PHE A 42 1.07 0.31 -6.12
CA PHE A 42 0.72 0.31 -4.69
C PHE A 42 1.41 1.42 -3.90
N GLU A 43 2.66 1.77 -4.23
CA GLU A 43 3.35 2.92 -3.62
C GLU A 43 2.66 4.24 -3.99
N GLU A 44 2.29 4.43 -5.26
CA GLU A 44 1.51 5.61 -5.68
C GLU A 44 0.13 5.67 -5.00
N ALA A 45 -0.53 4.51 -4.84
CA ALA A 45 -1.79 4.42 -4.10
C ALA A 45 -1.59 4.82 -2.63
N LEU A 46 -0.51 4.35 -1.99
CA LEU A 46 -0.17 4.69 -0.61
C LEU A 46 0.04 6.21 -0.43
N GLU A 47 0.82 6.84 -1.33
CA GLU A 47 1.02 8.29 -1.30
C GLU A 47 -0.30 9.05 -1.44
N ALA A 48 -1.19 8.60 -2.34
CA ALA A 48 -2.50 9.20 -2.51
C ALA A 48 -3.35 9.04 -1.23
N ARG A 49 -3.40 7.86 -0.61
CA ARG A 49 -4.14 7.63 0.66
C ARG A 49 -3.62 8.48 1.81
N MET A 50 -2.30 8.64 1.93
CA MET A 50 -1.69 9.52 2.93
C MET A 50 -2.10 10.98 2.72
N ARG A 51 -2.13 11.45 1.46
CA ARG A 51 -2.56 12.81 1.10
C ARG A 51 -4.05 13.05 1.37
N ILE A 52 -4.90 12.06 1.13
CA ILE A 52 -6.36 12.14 1.41
C ILE A 52 -6.63 12.18 2.92
N GLY A 53 -5.79 11.51 3.71
CA GLY A 53 -5.98 11.37 5.16
C GLY A 53 -6.98 10.28 5.52
N ASP A 54 -6.89 9.11 4.87
CA ASP A 54 -7.67 7.91 5.20
C ASP A 54 -6.75 6.86 5.85
N PRO A 55 -6.68 6.79 7.20
CA PRO A 55 -5.77 5.88 7.89
C PRO A 55 -6.06 4.41 7.60
N ALA A 56 -7.33 4.02 7.54
CA ALA A 56 -7.71 2.63 7.30
C ALA A 56 -7.23 2.16 5.93
N ARG A 57 -7.47 2.95 4.88
CA ARG A 57 -6.98 2.61 3.53
C ARG A 57 -5.48 2.78 3.37
N THR A 58 -4.85 3.67 4.14
CA THR A 58 -3.39 3.80 4.20
C THR A 58 -2.75 2.51 4.73
N ARG A 59 -3.33 1.89 5.76
CA ARG A 59 -2.89 0.59 6.30
C ARG A 59 -3.00 -0.53 5.26
N VAL A 60 -4.14 -0.60 4.56
CA VAL A 60 -4.32 -1.56 3.46
C VAL A 60 -3.25 -1.34 2.38
N ALA A 61 -3.01 -0.10 1.95
CA ALA A 61 -1.99 0.18 0.95
C ALA A 61 -0.57 -0.21 1.42
N ARG A 62 -0.22 0.04 2.69
CA ARG A 62 1.06 -0.43 3.27
C ARG A 62 1.18 -1.94 3.28
N TRP A 63 0.10 -2.65 3.62
CA TRP A 63 0.08 -4.11 3.59
C TRP A 63 0.34 -4.62 2.16
N MET A 64 -0.29 -4.03 1.14
CA MET A 64 -0.06 -4.39 -0.27
C MET A 64 1.40 -4.17 -0.69
N VAL A 65 2.03 -3.06 -0.29
CA VAL A 65 3.45 -2.80 -0.58
C VAL A 65 4.33 -3.84 0.09
N GLY A 66 4.11 -4.14 1.37
CA GLY A 66 4.87 -5.16 2.10
C GLY A 66 4.74 -6.56 1.48
N TRP A 67 3.52 -6.96 1.14
CA TRP A 67 3.23 -8.21 0.43
C TRP A 67 3.93 -8.29 -0.93
N THR A 68 3.89 -7.21 -1.72
CA THR A 68 4.51 -7.17 -3.05
C THR A 68 6.03 -7.22 -2.98
N LEU A 69 6.64 -6.53 -2.00
CA LEU A 69 8.08 -6.63 -1.74
C LEU A 69 8.50 -8.06 -1.40
N ARG A 70 7.67 -8.81 -0.65
CA ARG A 70 7.94 -10.23 -0.41
C ARG A 70 7.91 -11.05 -1.70
N LEU A 71 6.95 -10.80 -2.60
CA LEU A 71 6.88 -11.49 -3.89
C LEU A 71 8.10 -11.21 -4.77
N LEU A 72 8.69 -10.02 -4.64
CA LEU A 72 9.95 -9.62 -5.31
C LEU A 72 11.21 -10.19 -4.62
N GLY A 73 11.07 -10.89 -3.49
CA GLY A 73 12.19 -11.39 -2.70
C GLY A 73 12.91 -10.33 -1.86
N GLU A 74 12.34 -9.13 -1.77
CA GLU A 74 12.85 -8.02 -0.94
C GLU A 74 12.39 -8.18 0.52
N THR A 75 12.70 -9.33 1.11
CA THR A 75 12.20 -9.79 2.42
C THR A 75 12.50 -8.82 3.55
N GLU A 76 13.66 -8.17 3.56
CA GLU A 76 14.01 -7.19 4.61
C GLU A 76 13.11 -5.96 4.56
N ARG A 77 12.93 -5.35 3.39
CA ARG A 77 12.05 -4.19 3.21
C ARG A 77 10.59 -4.56 3.48
N ALA A 78 10.15 -5.73 3.04
CA ALA A 78 8.81 -6.24 3.35
C ALA A 78 8.58 -6.31 4.87
N ARG A 79 9.57 -6.86 5.61
CA ARG A 79 9.51 -6.99 7.06
C ARG A 79 9.47 -5.64 7.76
N ASP A 80 10.26 -4.68 7.32
CA ASP A 80 10.29 -3.34 7.90
C ASP A 80 8.94 -2.64 7.75
N ILE A 81 8.31 -2.73 6.58
CA ILE A 81 6.97 -2.15 6.34
C ILE A 81 5.92 -2.83 7.20
N GLN A 82 5.91 -4.17 7.24
CA GLN A 82 4.91 -4.91 8.03
C GLN A 82 5.11 -4.71 9.54
N ARG A 83 6.34 -4.53 10.01
CA ARG A 83 6.64 -4.21 11.42
C ARG A 83 6.10 -2.83 11.79
N ALA A 84 6.37 -1.83 10.96
CA ALA A 84 5.86 -0.48 11.19
C ALA A 84 4.33 -0.44 11.17
N LEU A 85 3.69 -1.21 10.29
CA LEU A 85 2.23 -1.36 10.26
C LEU A 85 1.71 -2.02 11.55
N LYS A 86 2.35 -3.09 12.02
CA LYS A 86 2.01 -3.76 13.28
C LYS A 86 2.12 -2.83 14.48
N ASP A 87 3.22 -2.08 14.56
CA ASP A 87 3.46 -1.13 15.66
C ASP A 87 2.39 -0.02 15.68
N GLU A 88 1.95 0.46 14.51
CA GLU A 88 0.84 1.43 14.42
C GLU A 88 -0.48 0.83 14.92
N LEU A 89 -0.82 -0.38 14.48
CA LEU A 89 -2.04 -1.09 14.88
C LEU A 89 -2.06 -1.33 16.41
N ASP A 90 -0.94 -1.78 16.97
CA ASP A 90 -0.79 -2.00 18.40
C ASP A 90 -0.96 -0.71 19.20
N ALA A 91 -0.42 0.41 18.71
CA ALA A 91 -0.53 1.72 19.37
C ALA A 91 -1.99 2.21 19.48
N ILE A 92 -2.87 1.78 18.58
CA ILE A 92 -4.31 2.10 18.62
C ILE A 92 -5.18 0.97 19.18
N GLY A 93 -4.57 -0.14 19.61
CA GLY A 93 -5.27 -1.31 20.14
C GLY A 93 -6.05 -2.11 19.09
N GLU A 94 -5.70 -1.99 17.81
CA GLU A 94 -6.23 -2.81 16.73
C GLU A 94 -5.32 -4.01 16.46
N VAL A 95 -5.91 -5.11 16.01
CA VAL A 95 -5.18 -6.33 15.66
C VAL A 95 -5.54 -6.71 14.23
N ASP A 96 -4.54 -6.99 13.42
CA ASP A 96 -4.70 -7.50 12.06
C ASP A 96 -3.98 -8.85 11.91
N PRO A 97 -4.71 -9.98 11.92
CA PRO A 97 -4.13 -11.31 11.78
C PRO A 97 -3.31 -11.49 10.49
N TYR A 98 -3.64 -10.77 9.42
CA TYR A 98 -2.90 -10.86 8.16
C TYR A 98 -1.50 -10.24 8.27
N VAL A 99 -1.35 -9.19 9.08
CA VAL A 99 -0.03 -8.60 9.37
C VAL A 99 0.80 -9.57 10.22
N ASP A 100 0.18 -10.24 11.20
CA ASP A 100 0.86 -11.22 12.05
C ASP A 100 1.33 -12.44 11.25
N GLU A 101 0.47 -13.01 10.41
CA GLU A 101 0.80 -14.13 9.53
C GLU A 101 1.93 -13.76 8.55
N GLU A 102 1.86 -12.59 7.93
CA GLU A 102 2.87 -12.11 7.00
C GLU A 102 4.23 -11.91 7.70
N LEU A 103 4.26 -11.33 8.91
CA LEU A 103 5.49 -11.19 9.69
C LEU A 103 6.09 -12.54 10.10
N ALA A 104 5.26 -13.56 10.37
CA ALA A 104 5.72 -14.91 10.64
C ALA A 104 6.37 -15.53 9.39
N LEU A 105 5.78 -15.35 8.20
CA LEU A 105 6.35 -15.79 6.93
C LEU A 105 7.69 -15.11 6.63
N LEU A 106 7.83 -13.83 6.97
CA LEU A 106 9.04 -13.05 6.77
C LEU A 106 10.12 -13.33 7.83
N GLY A 107 9.83 -14.07 8.90
CA GLY A 107 10.76 -14.36 10.00
C GLY A 107 11.38 -15.76 9.96
N GLY A 108 10.93 -16.63 9.05
CA GLY A 108 11.40 -18.01 8.89
C GLY A 108 12.66 -18.17 8.03
#